data_AF-A0A1Y1YK68-F1
#
_entry.id   AF-A0A1Y1YK68-F1
#
_cell.length_a   1.000
_cell.length_b   1.000
_cell.length_c   1.000
_cell.angle_alpha   90.00
_cell.angle_beta   90.00
_cell.angle_gamma   90.00
#
_symmetry.space_group_name_H-M   'P 1'
#
loop_
_entity.id
_entity.type
_entity.pdbx_description
1 polymer ?
#
loop_
_entity_poly.entity_id
_entity_poly.type
_entity_poly.pdbx_seq_one_letter_code
_entity_poly.pdbx_strand_id
1 'polypeptide(L)' 'SGTPTPGTGVCSGVDAWKSSQAYNGAQKVTYNGHIWQAKWWTQNDTPGNNSQNVWTDLGAC' A
#
# COMPACT_ATOMS: atom_id res chain seq x y z
N SER A 1 18.16 -24.76 -10.77
CA SER A 1 16.92 -24.13 -11.25
C SER A 1 16.13 -23.65 -10.04
N GLY A 2 16.21 -22.37 -9.71
CA GLY A 2 15.55 -21.82 -8.53
C GLY A 2 14.11 -21.47 -8.86
N THR A 3 13.16 -22.15 -8.22
CA THR A 3 11.73 -21.84 -8.27
C THR A 3 11.48 -20.56 -7.49
N PRO A 4 11.05 -19.43 -8.09
CA PRO A 4 10.52 -18.34 -7.28
C PRO A 4 9.14 -18.77 -6.78
N THR A 5 9.05 -19.07 -5.49
CA THR A 5 7.76 -19.23 -4.79
C THR A 5 6.93 -17.96 -5.01
N PRO A 6 5.72 -18.05 -5.61
CA PRO A 6 4.87 -16.88 -5.81
C PRO A 6 4.19 -16.52 -4.48
N GLY A 7 4.94 -15.87 -3.58
CA GLY A 7 4.43 -15.35 -2.32
C GLY A 7 5.17 -14.11 -1.80
N THR A 8 6.07 -13.53 -2.60
CA THR A 8 6.98 -12.44 -2.14
C THR A 8 6.92 -11.21 -3.06
N GLY A 9 6.02 -11.17 -4.04
CA GLY A 9 6.18 -10.28 -5.19
C GLY A 9 5.58 -8.88 -5.07
N VAL A 10 4.65 -8.64 -4.16
CA VAL A 10 3.92 -7.37 -4.10
C VAL A 10 4.57 -6.38 -3.12
N CYS A 11 4.86 -6.78 -1.88
CA CYS A 11 5.42 -5.87 -0.86
C CYS A 11 6.92 -5.62 -0.98
N SER A 12 7.63 -6.39 -1.81
CA SER A 12 9.08 -6.31 -1.89
C SER A 12 9.51 -4.99 -2.54
N GLY A 13 9.78 -3.98 -1.72
CA GLY A 13 10.18 -2.63 -2.13
C GLY A 13 9.15 -1.52 -1.89
N VAL A 14 8.04 -1.81 -1.20
CA VAL A 14 7.04 -0.80 -0.83
C VAL A 14 7.14 -0.49 0.66
N ASP A 15 7.39 0.78 1.00
CA ASP A 15 7.47 1.23 2.39
C ASP A 15 6.15 1.06 3.14
N ALA A 16 6.24 0.86 4.46
CA ALA A 16 5.08 0.89 5.33
C ALA A 16 4.42 2.27 5.34
N TRP A 17 3.10 2.30 5.43
CA TRP A 17 2.35 3.57 5.54
C TRP A 17 2.77 4.36 6.80
N LYS A 18 2.93 5.67 6.64
CA LYS A 18 3.29 6.62 7.70
C LYS A 18 2.32 7.80 7.68
N SER A 19 1.67 8.04 8.80
CA SER A 19 0.74 9.16 8.98
C SER A 19 1.38 10.54 8.75
N SER A 20 2.68 10.67 9.07
CA SER A 20 3.45 11.90 8.89
C SER A 20 3.87 12.17 7.44
N GLN A 21 3.67 11.21 6.53
CA GLN A 21 4.07 11.34 5.14
C GLN A 21 2.85 11.66 4.27
N ALA A 22 3.02 12.63 3.38
CA ALA A 22 2.06 12.86 2.32
C ALA A 22 2.33 11.86 1.19
N TYR A 23 1.27 11.20 0.72
CA TYR A 23 1.26 10.28 -0.39
C TYR A 23 0.47 10.88 -1.54
N ASN A 24 1.09 10.99 -2.70
CA ASN A 24 0.45 11.42 -3.93
C ASN A 24 -0.31 10.27 -4.59
N GLY A 25 -1.16 10.60 -5.56
CA GLY A 25 -1.79 9.59 -6.40
C GLY A 25 -0.77 8.65 -7.04
N ALA A 26 -1.14 7.38 -7.17
CA ALA A 26 -0.33 6.25 -7.61
C ALA A 26 0.82 5.82 -6.66
N GLN A 27 1.04 6.50 -5.52
CA GLN A 27 1.98 6.00 -4.51
C GLN A 27 1.44 4.76 -3.81
N LYS A 28 2.33 3.82 -3.52
CA LYS A 28 2.00 2.54 -2.87
C LYS A 28 2.61 2.50 -1.48
N VAL A 29 1.89 1.91 -0.55
CA VAL A 29 2.33 1.67 0.83
C VAL A 29 1.89 0.28 1.27
N THR A 30 2.57 -0.27 2.26
CA THR A 30 2.17 -1.50 2.92
C THR A 30 1.49 -1.17 4.24
N TYR A 31 0.31 -1.75 4.48
CA TYR A 31 -0.43 -1.58 5.72
C TYR A 31 -1.25 -2.83 6.02
N ASN A 32 -1.14 -3.33 7.25
CA ASN A 32 -1.85 -4.52 7.72
C ASN A 32 -1.63 -5.78 6.86
N GLY A 33 -0.42 -5.96 6.30
CA GLY A 33 -0.11 -7.09 5.40
C GLY A 33 -0.67 -6.94 3.98
N HIS A 34 -1.21 -5.78 3.62
CA HIS A 34 -1.76 -5.50 2.30
C HIS A 34 -1.04 -4.33 1.65
N ILE A 35 -1.09 -4.26 0.32
CA ILE A 35 -0.65 -3.08 -0.42
C ILE A 35 -1.81 -2.18 -0.68
N TRP A 36 -1.58 -0.91 -0.43
CA TRP A 36 -2.52 0.14 -0.68
C TRP A 36 -1.91 1.14 -1.65
N GLN A 37 -2.69 1.51 -2.67
CA GLN A 37 -2.31 2.55 -3.61
C GLN A 37 -3.17 3.80 -3.38
N ALA A 38 -2.53 4.93 -3.10
CA ALA A 38 -3.22 6.21 -3.01
C ALA A 38 -3.79 6.59 -4.39
N LYS A 39 -5.05 7.01 -4.44
CA LYS A 39 -5.73 7.44 -5.66
C LYS A 39 -5.46 8.90 -5.97
N TRP A 40 -5.28 9.72 -4.94
CA TRP A 40 -4.95 11.14 -5.01
C TRP A 40 -4.08 11.53 -3.81
N TRP A 41 -3.72 12.81 -3.71
CA TRP A 41 -2.93 13.32 -2.59
C TRP A 41 -3.63 13.09 -1.25
N THR A 42 -2.95 12.45 -0.32
CA THR A 42 -3.44 12.16 1.01
C THR A 42 -2.33 12.25 2.04
N GLN A 43 -2.67 12.67 3.26
CA GLN A 43 -1.74 12.76 4.37
C GLN A 43 -2.51 12.40 5.64
N ASN A 44 -1.88 11.61 6.52
CA ASN A 44 -2.51 11.16 7.77
C ASN A 44 -3.81 10.35 7.58
N ASP A 45 -4.06 9.81 6.38
CA ASP A 45 -5.21 8.95 6.08
C ASP A 45 -4.81 7.47 6.07
N THR A 46 -5.42 6.67 6.94
CA THR A 46 -5.04 5.27 7.15
C THR A 46 -5.58 4.37 6.04
N PRO A 47 -4.73 3.56 5.37
CA PRO A 47 -5.20 2.61 4.38
C PRO A 47 -6.12 1.56 4.98
N GLY A 48 -7.20 1.21 4.28
CA GLY A 48 -8.25 0.33 4.78
C GLY A 48 -9.30 1.01 5.67
N ASN A 49 -9.08 2.27 6.08
CA ASN A 49 -10.15 3.07 6.65
C ASN A 49 -11.02 3.59 5.50
N ASN A 50 -12.12 2.90 5.22
CA ASN A 50 -12.98 3.13 4.06
C ASN A 50 -13.73 4.48 4.07
N SER A 51 -13.42 5.39 5.02
CA SER A 51 -14.09 6.67 5.19
C SER A 51 -13.95 7.62 3.99
N GLN A 52 -12.83 7.58 3.29
CA GLN A 52 -12.57 8.48 2.16
C GLN A 52 -12.29 7.75 0.83
N ASN A 53 -12.21 6.41 0.84
CA ASN A 53 -11.88 5.59 -0.33
C ASN A 53 -10.66 6.13 -1.11
N VAL A 54 -9.69 6.67 -0.37
CA VAL A 54 -8.43 7.27 -0.85
C VAL A 54 -7.46 6.18 -1.29
N TRP A 55 -7.48 5.07 -0.59
CA TRP A 55 -6.58 3.94 -0.76
C TRP A 55 -7.28 2.80 -1.49
N THR A 56 -6.70 2.36 -2.59
CA THR A 56 -7.09 1.15 -3.30
C THR A 56 -6.32 -0.03 -2.73
N ASP A 57 -7.01 -1.04 -2.21
CA ASP A 57 -6.38 -2.33 -1.88
C ASP A 57 -5.91 -2.99 -3.18
N LEU A 58 -4.60 -3.21 -3.29
CA LEU A 58 -3.98 -3.98 -4.37
C LEU A 58 -3.85 -5.47 -4.00
N GLY A 59 -4.28 -5.83 -2.79
CA GLY A 59 -4.26 -7.19 -2.27
C GLY A 59 -3.20 -7.41 -1.20
N ALA A 60 -3.24 -8.63 -0.64
CA ALA A 60 -2.31 -9.07 0.38
C ALA A 60 -0.88 -9.23 -0.18
N CYS A 61 0.06 -8.93 0.69
CA CYS A 61 1.37 -9.54 0.69
C CYS A 61 1.36 -10.76 1.62
#